data_AF-A0AAV2CZ91-F1
#
_entry.id   AF-A0AAV2CZ91-F1
#
_cell.length_a   1.000
_cell.length_b   1.000
_cell.length_c   1.000
_cell.angle_alpha   90.00
_cell.angle_beta   90.00
_cell.angle_gamma   90.00
#
_symmetry.space_group_name_H-M   'P 1'
#
loop_
_entity.id
_entity.type
_entity.pdbx_description
1 polymer ?
#
loop_
_entity_poly.entity_id
_entity_poly.type
_entity_poly.pdbx_seq_one_letter_code
_entity_poly.pdbx_strand_id
1 'polypeptide(L)'
;MKDEKQRKAMDEEIQAFEKNKTWELVSLPENQKPICVKWIFKAKKNAKGEIFKYKARLVAKGYGQRPDIDSNDYLLPWQELRVFEW
;
A
#
# COMPACT_ATOMS: atom_id res chain seq x y z
N MET A 1 6.12 14.34 -15.96
CA MET A 1 4.99 15.05 -15.28
C MET A 1 3.97 14.10 -14.65
N LYS A 2 3.58 12.97 -15.27
CA LYS A 2 2.71 11.97 -14.62
C LYS A 2 3.39 11.32 -13.40
N ASP A 3 4.69 11.05 -13.52
CA ASP A 3 5.52 10.41 -12.49
C ASP A 3 5.67 11.24 -11.22
N GLU A 4 5.74 12.56 -11.34
CA GLU A 4 5.90 13.44 -10.17
C GLU A 4 4.65 13.43 -9.27
N LYS A 5 3.45 13.47 -9.87
CA LYS A 5 2.20 13.39 -9.12
C LYS A 5 1.99 12.01 -8.47
N GLN A 6 2.45 10.95 -9.13
CA GLN A 6 2.44 9.60 -8.57
C GLN A 6 3.46 9.42 -7.46
N ARG A 7 4.65 10.01 -7.60
CA ARG A 7 5.70 9.98 -6.58
C ARG A 7 5.27 10.71 -5.32
N LYS A 8 4.69 11.91 -5.47
CA LYS A 8 4.09 12.62 -4.34
C LYS A 8 3.02 11.79 -3.61
N ALA A 9 2.18 11.07 -4.36
CA ALA A 9 1.18 10.19 -3.76
C ALA A 9 1.79 8.97 -3.05
N MET A 10 2.94 8.46 -3.50
CA MET A 10 3.70 7.42 -2.79
C MET A 10 4.27 7.96 -1.49
N ASP A 11 4.92 9.13 -1.54
CA ASP A 11 5.53 9.76 -0.36
C ASP A 11 4.46 10.08 0.71
N GLU A 12 3.27 10.56 0.30
CA GLU A 12 2.13 10.78 1.21
C GLU A 12 1.68 9.48 1.92
N GLU A 13 1.67 8.34 1.21
CA GLU A 13 1.29 7.04 1.80
C GLU A 13 2.37 6.52 2.75
N ILE A 14 3.66 6.65 2.39
CA ILE A 14 4.78 6.27 3.27
C ILE A 14 4.76 7.08 4.56
N GLN A 15 4.59 8.40 4.47
CA GLN A 15 4.48 9.27 5.64
C GLN A 15 3.29 8.91 6.52
N ALA A 16 2.17 8.45 5.92
CA ALA A 16 1.03 7.98 6.69
C ALA A 16 1.36 6.71 7.50
N PHE A 17 2.13 5.78 6.94
CA PHE A 17 2.59 4.59 7.66
C PHE A 17 3.52 4.95 8.83
N GLU A 18 4.46 5.88 8.60
CA GLU A 18 5.37 6.37 9.66
C GLU A 18 4.59 7.06 10.79
N LYS A 19 3.63 7.92 10.44
CA LYS A 19 2.80 8.63 11.41
C LYS A 19 1.92 7.68 12.24
N ASN A 20 1.35 6.66 11.59
CA ASN A 20 0.49 5.70 12.25
C ASN A 20 1.26 4.65 13.05
N LYS A 21 2.61 4.60 12.93
CA LYS A 21 3.48 3.59 13.57
C LYS A 21 3.04 2.15 13.31
N THR A 22 2.39 1.93 12.18
CA THR A 22 1.82 0.62 11.81
C THR A 22 2.85 -0.30 11.17
N TRP A 23 4.01 0.23 10.75
CA TRP A 23 5.05 -0.50 10.03
C TRP A 23 6.43 -0.04 10.54
N GLU A 24 7.36 -0.98 10.63
CA GLU A 24 8.77 -0.72 10.87
C GLU A 24 9.57 -1.26 9.68
N LEU A 25 10.53 -0.46 9.19
CA LEU A 25 11.45 -0.92 8.16
C LEU A 25 12.49 -1.85 8.80
N VAL A 26 12.25 -3.16 8.69
CA VAL A 26 13.18 -4.18 9.18
C VAL A 26 14.14 -4.64 8.08
N SER A 27 15.35 -5.03 8.47
CA SER A 27 16.26 -5.75 7.57
C SER A 27 15.69 -7.13 7.27
N LEU A 28 15.90 -7.63 6.05
CA LEU A 28 15.42 -8.95 5.66
C LEU A 28 16.13 -10.01 6.52
N PRO A 29 15.40 -10.85 7.29
CA PRO A 29 16.03 -11.88 8.09
C PRO A 29 16.78 -12.90 7.22
N GLU A 30 17.87 -13.44 7.75
CA GLU A 30 18.67 -14.43 7.05
C GLU A 30 17.81 -15.65 6.68
N ASN A 31 17.90 -16.11 5.43
CA ASN A 31 17.10 -17.18 4.84
C ASN A 31 15.60 -16.90 4.60
N GLN A 32 15.11 -15.66 4.73
CA GLN A 32 13.75 -15.30 4.34
C GLN A 32 13.69 -14.70 2.92
N LYS A 33 12.58 -14.92 2.23
CA LYS A 33 12.31 -14.29 0.93
C LYS A 33 11.48 -13.03 1.15
N PRO A 34 11.87 -11.88 0.58
CA PRO A 34 11.08 -10.67 0.71
C PRO A 34 9.73 -10.86 0.02
N ILE A 35 8.66 -10.38 0.66
CA ILE A 35 7.34 -10.35 0.03
C ILE A 35 7.38 -9.32 -1.10
N CYS A 36 7.06 -9.75 -2.32
CA CYS A 36 6.92 -8.81 -3.42
C CYS A 36 5.75 -7.86 -3.13
N VAL A 37 5.97 -6.56 -3.30
CA VAL A 37 4.92 -5.53 -3.17
C VAL A 37 4.70 -4.84 -4.51
N LYS A 38 3.51 -4.27 -4.71
CA LYS A 38 3.17 -3.47 -5.88
C LYS A 38 2.43 -2.20 -5.45
N TRP A 39 2.74 -1.10 -6.13
CA TRP A 39 1.99 0.15 -6.02
C TRP A 39 0.74 0.14 -6.89
N ILE A 40 -0.38 0.55 -6.31
CA ILE A 40 -1.64 0.78 -7.01
C ILE A 40 -1.94 2.28 -6.97
N PHE A 41 -2.13 2.89 -8.14
CA PHE A 41 -2.44 4.31 -8.28
C PHE A 41 -3.90 4.49 -8.69
N LYS A 42 -4.59 5.43 -8.03
CA LYS A 42 -5.96 5.83 -8.40
C LYS A 42 -6.05 7.35 -8.45
N ALA A 43 -6.55 7.88 -9.56
CA ALA A 43 -6.89 9.29 -9.68
C ALA A 43 -8.32 9.51 -9.16
N LYS A 44 -8.48 10.34 -8.13
CA LYS A 44 -9.77 10.84 -7.67
C LYS A 44 -10.18 12.04 -8.54
N LYS A 45 -11.37 11.95 -9.12
CA LYS A 45 -11.98 13.00 -9.94
C LYS A 45 -13.02 13.78 -9.14
N ASN A 46 -13.16 15.07 -9.42
CA ASN A 46 -14.24 15.90 -8.86
C ASN A 46 -15.56 15.65 -9.63
N ALA A 47 -16.65 16.28 -9.19
CA ALA A 47 -17.96 16.19 -9.86
C ALA A 47 -17.95 16.70 -11.31
N LYS A 48 -16.95 17.53 -11.67
CA LYS A 48 -16.72 18.03 -13.04
C LYS A 48 -15.86 17.09 -13.90
N GLY A 49 -15.42 15.95 -13.36
CA GLY A 49 -14.61 14.95 -14.05
C GLY A 49 -13.10 15.24 -14.07
N GLU A 50 -12.65 16.34 -13.45
CA GLU A 50 -11.24 16.74 -13.39
C GLU A 50 -10.52 16.03 -12.24
N ILE A 51 -9.23 15.71 -12.44
CA ILE A 51 -8.44 15.01 -11.42
C ILE A 51 -8.08 15.99 -10.30
N PHE A 52 -8.69 15.79 -9.13
CA PHE A 52 -8.41 16.59 -7.94
C PHE A 52 -7.24 16.04 -7.13
N LYS A 53 -7.10 14.70 -7.04
CA LYS A 53 -6.03 14.08 -6.24
C LYS A 53 -5.60 12.73 -6.81
N TYR A 54 -4.30 12.44 -6.75
CA TYR A 54 -3.78 11.09 -6.96
C TYR A 54 -3.62 10.41 -5.60
N LYS A 55 -4.07 9.15 -5.49
CA LYS A 55 -3.82 8.28 -4.34
C LYS A 55 -2.95 7.12 -4.77
N ALA A 56 -1.97 6.78 -3.95
CA ALA A 56 -1.19 5.55 -4.08
C ALA A 56 -1.54 4.63 -2.92
N ARG A 57 -1.45 3.31 -3.13
CA ARG A 57 -1.53 2.29 -2.09
C ARG A 57 -0.47 1.24 -2.33
N LEU A 58 0.23 0.83 -1.28
CA LEU A 58 1.17 -0.28 -1.32
C LEU A 58 0.43 -1.58 -0.98
N VAL A 59 0.55 -2.58 -1.85
CA VAL A 59 -0.15 -3.87 -1.66
C VAL A 59 0.85 -5.02 -1.79
N ALA A 60 0.80 -5.94 -0.82
CA ALA A 60 1.56 -7.18 -0.87
C ALA A 60 1.01 -8.14 -1.94
N LYS A 61 1.91 -8.72 -2.72
CA LYS A 61 1.58 -9.72 -3.74
C LYS A 61 1.56 -11.09 -3.07
N GLY A 62 0.38 -11.51 -2.60
CA GLY A 62 0.15 -12.70 -1.74
C GLY A 62 0.47 -14.08 -2.34
N TYR A 63 1.14 -14.18 -3.49
CA TYR A 63 1.41 -15.45 -4.17
C TYR A 63 2.54 -16.30 -3.53
N GLY A 64 3.05 -15.90 -2.36
CA GLY A 64 4.17 -16.57 -1.68
C GLY A 64 4.06 -16.67 -0.15
N GLN A 65 2.91 -16.31 0.43
CA GLN A 65 2.72 -16.40 1.88
C GLN A 65 2.69 -17.86 2.32
N ARG A 66 3.58 -18.23 3.25
CA ARG A 66 3.54 -19.51 3.95
C ARG A 66 2.80 -19.30 5.29
N PRO A 67 1.67 -20.00 5.54
CA PRO A 67 0.79 -19.77 6.70
C PRO A 67 1.46 -19.83 8.08
N ASP A 68 2.66 -20.41 8.13
CA ASP A 68 3.44 -20.81 9.30
C ASP A 68 4.75 -20.02 9.48
N ILE A 69 5.12 -19.17 8.52
CA ILE A 69 6.38 -18.40 8.51
C ILE A 69 6.13 -16.89 8.41
N ASP A 70 5.20 -16.48 7.55
CA ASP A 70 4.87 -15.08 7.36
C ASP A 70 3.69 -14.74 8.27
N SER A 71 3.96 -13.98 9.34
CA SER A 71 2.97 -13.67 10.37
C SER A 71 1.66 -13.17 9.77
N ASN A 72 0.56 -13.84 10.13
CA ASN A 72 -0.82 -13.41 9.90
C ASN A 72 -1.20 -12.20 10.79
N ASP A 73 -0.25 -11.63 11.53
CA ASP A 73 -0.48 -10.42 12.29
C ASP A 73 -0.59 -9.21 11.35
N TYR A 74 -1.81 -8.68 11.28
CA TYR A 74 -2.27 -7.50 10.52
C TYR A 74 -2.76 -7.70 9.09
N LEU A 75 -3.11 -8.92 8.67
CA LEU A 75 -4.07 -9.07 7.58
C LEU A 75 -5.44 -9.38 8.16
N LEU A 76 -6.09 -8.32 8.65
CA LEU A 76 -7.56 -8.30 8.77
C LEU A 76 -8.11 -8.87 7.45
N PRO A 77 -9.07 -9.80 7.50
CA PRO A 77 -9.52 -10.53 6.32
C PRO A 77 -10.08 -9.53 5.32
N TRP A 78 -9.32 -9.24 4.27
CA TRP A 78 -9.75 -8.43 3.12
C TRP A 78 -10.72 -9.21 2.22
N GLN A 79 -11.61 -9.98 2.83
CA GLN A 79 -12.89 -10.31 2.24
C GLN A 79 -13.70 -9.01 2.27
N GLU A 80 -14.12 -8.57 1.08
CA GLU A 80 -14.82 -7.31 0.81
C GLU A 80 -13.90 -6.13 0.50
N LEU A 81 -13.78 -5.87 -0.80
CA LEU A 81 -13.43 -4.58 -1.41
C LEU A 81 -14.40 -3.49 -0.93
N ARG A 82 -14.38 -3.12 0.35
CA ARG A 82 -14.96 -1.84 0.78
C ARG A 82 -14.05 -0.74 0.27
N VAL A 83 -14.51 -0.16 -0.83
CA VAL A 83 -14.15 1.17 -1.28
C VAL A 83 -14.31 2.10 -0.08
N PHE A 84 -13.23 2.31 0.68
CA PHE A 84 -13.19 3.39 1.67
C PHE A 84 -13.14 4.72 0.91
N GLU A 85 -14.32 5.24 0.64
CA GLU A 85 -14.56 6.66 0.45
C GLU A 85 -14.38 7.34 1.81
N TRP A 86 -13.23 7.96 1.99
CA TRP A 86 -13.11 9.23 2.70
C TRP A 86 -13.07 10.34 1.65
#